data_AF-A0A956UZC2-F1
#
_entry.id   AF-A0A956UZC2-F1
#
_cell.length_a   1.000
_cell.length_b   1.000
_cell.length_c   1.000
_cell.angle_alpha   90.00
_cell.angle_beta   90.00
_cell.angle_gamma   90.00
#
_symmetry.space_group_name_H-M   'P 1'
#
loop_
_entity.id
_entity.type
_entity.pdbx_description
1 polymer ?
#
loop_
_entity_poly.entity_id
_entity_poly.type
_entity_poly.pdbx_seq_one_letter_code
_entity_poly.pdbx_strand_id
1 'polypeptide(L)'
;MSWLIDDHPEGGLRITHQAFPRFSARWTTGTFPLDQVREGAFFWTDEGGGADDAIHLYDFIWCDPPPAHGRVERIVRESIKAIERHIVSRT
;
A
#
# COMPACT_ATOMS: atom_id res chain seq x y z
N MET A 1 -16.23 -4.85 -4.84
CA MET A 1 -15.07 -4.64 -3.94
C MET A 1 -14.25 -3.51 -4.55
N SER A 2 -13.86 -2.49 -3.78
CA SER A 2 -13.09 -1.34 -4.30
C SER A 2 -11.57 -1.56 -4.30
N TRP A 3 -11.11 -2.68 -3.75
CA TRP A 3 -9.70 -3.02 -3.60
C TRP A 3 -9.37 -4.26 -4.41
N LEU A 4 -8.28 -4.19 -5.17
CA LEU A 4 -7.68 -5.31 -5.89
C LEU A 4 -6.25 -5.49 -5.37
N ILE A 5 -5.88 -6.73 -5.06
CA ILE A 5 -4.52 -7.10 -4.66
C ILE A 5 -4.03 -8.17 -5.63
N ASP A 6 -2.87 -7.91 -6.22
CA ASP A 6 -2.24 -8.75 -7.24
C ASP A 6 -0.71 -8.61 -7.22
N ASP A 7 -0.03 -9.41 -8.04
CA ASP A 7 1.41 -9.31 -8.23
C ASP A 7 1.73 -8.03 -9.04
N HIS A 8 2.76 -7.30 -8.60
CA HIS A 8 3.24 -6.14 -9.35
C HIS A 8 3.99 -6.61 -10.60
N PRO A 9 3.79 -5.97 -11.78
CA PRO A 9 4.43 -6.40 -13.04
C PRO A 9 5.97 -6.45 -13.00
N GLU A 10 6.58 -5.60 -12.16
CA GLU A 10 8.04 -5.53 -11.96
C GLU A 10 8.52 -6.39 -10.77
N GLY A 11 7.65 -7.23 -10.21
CA GLY A 11 7.91 -8.02 -9.01
C GLY A 11 7.45 -7.36 -7.71
N GLY A 12 7.13 -8.20 -6.71
CA GLY A 12 6.51 -7.77 -5.45
C GLY A 12 4.99 -7.73 -5.52
N LEU A 13 4.36 -7.11 -4.52
CA LEU A 13 2.90 -7.08 -4.39
C LEU A 13 2.38 -5.67 -4.66
N ARG A 14 1.16 -5.61 -5.21
CA ARG A 14 0.46 -4.36 -5.52
C ARG A 14 -0.92 -4.37 -4.89
N ILE A 15 -1.35 -3.19 -4.48
CA ILE A 15 -2.74 -2.90 -4.12
C ILE A 15 -3.26 -1.77 -5.01
N THR A 16 -4.48 -1.93 -5.51
CA THR A 16 -5.16 -0.95 -6.37
C THR A 16 -6.51 -0.56 -5.76
N HIS A 17 -6.72 0.73 -5.53
CA HIS A 17 -8.02 1.31 -5.22
C HIS A 17 -8.76 1.65 -6.51
N GLN A 18 -9.83 0.93 -6.82
CA GLN A 18 -10.60 1.07 -8.05
C GLN A 18 -11.70 2.14 -7.94
N ALA A 19 -12.04 2.60 -6.74
CA ALA A 19 -12.98 3.69 -6.51
C ALA A 19 -12.24 5.04 -6.35
N PHE A 20 -12.96 6.16 -6.47
CA PHE A 20 -12.35 7.48 -6.26
C PHE A 20 -11.91 7.66 -4.79
N PRO A 21 -10.69 8.16 -4.51
CA PRO A 21 -9.62 8.49 -5.46
C PRO A 21 -8.88 7.22 -5.91
N ARG A 22 -8.72 7.05 -7.23
CA ARG A 22 -8.08 5.85 -7.78
C ARG A 22 -6.58 5.97 -7.70
N PHE A 23 -5.95 4.91 -7.17
CA PHE A 23 -4.50 4.81 -7.12
C PHE A 23 -4.07 3.35 -7.10
N SER A 24 -2.80 3.11 -7.38
CA SER A 24 -2.10 1.87 -7.07
C SER A 24 -0.86 2.17 -6.24
N ALA A 25 -0.48 1.22 -5.39
CA ALA A 25 0.77 1.27 -4.63
C ALA A 25 1.39 -0.12 -4.57
N ARG A 26 2.71 -0.17 -4.48
CA ARG A 26 3.45 -1.38 -4.13
C ARG A 26 3.39 -1.57 -2.63
N TRP A 27 3.43 -2.83 -2.17
CA TRP A 27 3.50 -3.12 -0.76
C TRP A 27 4.35 -4.35 -0.44
N THR A 28 4.84 -4.40 0.80
CA THR A 28 5.55 -5.57 1.36
C THR A 28 5.33 -5.65 2.87
N THR A 29 5.55 -6.83 3.44
CA THR A 29 5.65 -7.04 4.89
C THR A 29 7.11 -7.11 5.34
N GLY A 30 7.37 -6.91 6.63
CA GLY A 30 8.68 -7.12 7.23
C GLY A 30 9.63 -5.92 7.06
N THR A 31 10.82 -6.15 6.50
CA THR A 31 11.81 -5.06 6.32
C THR A 31 11.44 -4.14 5.15
N PHE A 32 11.53 -2.82 5.37
CA PHE A 32 11.28 -1.82 4.33
C PHE A 32 12.29 -1.93 3.17
N PRO A 33 11.84 -1.95 1.90
CA PRO A 33 12.72 -2.18 0.75
C PRO A 33 13.37 -0.88 0.28
N LEU A 34 14.36 -0.39 1.04
CA LEU A 34 15.05 0.89 0.78
C LEU A 34 15.64 0.99 -0.63
N ASP A 35 16.09 -0.13 -1.19
CA ASP A 35 16.69 -0.23 -2.52
C ASP A 35 15.67 -0.09 -3.67
N GLN A 36 14.38 -0.25 -3.37
CA GLN A 36 13.30 -0.18 -4.36
C GLN A 36 12.55 1.16 -4.35
N VAL A 37 12.76 1.98 -3.32
CA VAL A 37 12.04 3.26 -3.15
C VAL A 37 12.92 4.41 -3.64
N ARG A 38 12.38 5.23 -4.55
CA ARG A 38 13.08 6.41 -5.06
C ARG A 38 13.31 7.44 -3.95
N GLU A 39 14.46 8.09 -3.95
CA GLU A 39 14.76 9.16 -2.98
C GLU A 39 13.69 10.27 -3.03
N GLY A 40 13.18 10.67 -1.86
CA GLY A 40 12.11 11.67 -1.74
C GLY A 40 10.70 11.17 -2.08
N ALA A 41 10.52 9.88 -2.40
CA ALA A 41 9.21 9.31 -2.65
C ALA A 41 8.39 9.21 -1.35
N PHE A 42 7.07 9.40 -1.49
CA PHE A 42 6.13 9.16 -0.40
C PHE A 42 6.00 7.66 -0.14
N PHE A 43 6.11 7.27 1.13
CA PHE A 43 5.83 5.92 1.60
C PHE A 43 5.03 6.00 2.91
N TRP A 44 4.37 4.89 3.23
CA TRP A 44 3.64 4.72 4.48
C TRP A 44 4.07 3.41 5.12
N THR A 45 4.27 3.43 6.44
CA THR A 45 4.53 2.24 7.23
C THR A 45 3.46 2.12 8.30
N ASP A 46 2.83 0.96 8.38
CA ASP A 46 2.13 0.51 9.57
C ASP A 46 3.02 -0.49 10.30
N GLU A 47 3.48 -0.15 11.50
CA GLU A 47 4.48 -0.95 12.22
C GLU A 47 3.91 -2.27 12.78
N GLY A 48 2.59 -2.41 12.86
CA GLY A 48 1.96 -3.63 13.38
C GLY A 48 2.41 -3.97 14.80
N GLY A 49 2.65 -5.27 15.06
CA GLY A 49 3.17 -5.78 16.33
C GLY A 49 4.69 -5.68 16.49
N GLY A 50 5.42 -5.27 15.44
CA GLY A 50 6.87 -5.22 15.38
C GLY A 50 7.38 -5.24 13.93
N ALA A 51 8.70 -5.09 13.75
CA ALA A 51 9.30 -4.94 12.43
C ALA A 51 8.98 -6.09 11.45
N ASP A 52 8.79 -7.32 11.94
CA ASP A 52 8.45 -8.47 11.09
C ASP A 52 6.98 -8.43 10.60
N ASP A 53 6.10 -7.78 11.35
CA ASP A 53 4.67 -7.61 11.05
C ASP A 53 4.37 -6.28 10.35
N ALA A 54 5.38 -5.44 10.13
CA ALA A 54 5.19 -4.14 9.52
C ALA A 54 4.69 -4.27 8.09
N ILE A 55 3.73 -3.44 7.70
CA ILE A 55 3.25 -3.33 6.32
C ILE A 55 3.70 -1.99 5.75
N HIS A 56 4.38 -2.05 4.63
CA HIS A 56 4.91 -0.88 3.94
C HIS A 56 4.18 -0.67 2.62
N LEU A 57 3.70 0.56 2.37
CA LEU A 57 3.23 0.99 1.05
C LEU A 57 4.18 2.04 0.47
N TYR A 58 4.49 1.90 -0.81
CA TYR A 58 5.40 2.78 -1.53
C TYR A 58 5.06 2.81 -3.03
N ASP A 59 5.76 3.64 -3.80
CA ASP A 59 5.54 3.83 -5.25
C ASP A 59 4.07 4.11 -5.59
N PHE A 60 3.48 5.08 -4.89
CA PHE A 60 2.09 5.49 -5.14
C PHE A 60 1.93 6.11 -6.54
N ILE A 61 1.03 5.55 -7.34
CA ILE A 61 0.62 6.06 -8.63
C ILE A 61 -0.85 6.49 -8.52
N TRP A 62 -1.09 7.80 -8.53
CA TRP A 62 -2.43 8.37 -8.46
C TRP A 62 -3.00 8.56 -9.87
N CYS A 63 -4.15 7.94 -10.17
CA CYS A 63 -4.85 8.13 -11.44
C CYS A 63 -5.76 9.38 -11.43
N ASP A 64 -6.16 9.80 -10.23
CA ASP A 64 -6.89 11.04 -9.97
C ASP A 64 -5.99 12.00 -9.17
N PRO A 65 -6.26 13.31 -9.13
CA PRO A 65 -5.53 14.21 -8.25
C PRO A 65 -5.53 13.67 -6.80
N PRO A 66 -4.38 13.67 -6.10
CA PRO A 66 -4.30 13.21 -4.73
C PRO A 66 -5.34 13.95 -3.87
N PRO A 67 -6.10 13.24 -3.03
CA PRO A 67 -7.08 13.88 -2.18
C PRO A 67 -6.40 14.81 -1.16
N ALA A 68 -7.17 15.69 -0.50
CA ALA A 68 -6.65 16.48 0.61
C ALA A 68 -5.99 15.58 1.68
N HIS A 69 -4.94 16.07 2.37
CA HIS A 69 -4.10 15.27 3.28
C HIS A 69 -4.87 14.33 4.23
N GLY A 70 -5.90 14.82 4.93
CA GLY A 70 -6.69 13.98 5.85
C GLY A 70 -7.47 12.85 5.17
N ARG A 71 -7.77 12.98 3.88
CA ARG A 71 -8.38 11.92 3.06
C ARG A 71 -7.32 10.96 2.50
N VAL A 72 -6.06 11.38 2.31
CA VAL A 72 -4.93 10.48 1.98
C VAL A 72 -4.68 9.50 3.14
N GLU A 73 -4.53 9.99 4.36
CA GLU A 73 -4.28 9.12 5.51
C GLU A 73 -5.40 8.07 5.66
N ARG A 74 -6.66 8.50 5.57
CA ARG A 74 -7.79 7.58 5.67
C ARG A 74 -7.75 6.49 4.61
N ILE A 75 -7.50 6.85 3.35
CA ILE A 75 -7.51 5.87 2.26
C ILE A 75 -6.30 4.91 2.34
N VAL A 76 -5.15 5.40 2.81
CA VAL A 76 -3.97 4.55 3.07
C VAL A 76 -4.26 3.57 4.21
N ARG A 77 -4.86 4.00 5.32
CA ARG A 77 -5.29 3.09 6.40
C ARG A 77 -6.32 2.06 5.94
N GLU A 78 -7.24 2.45 5.05
CA GLU A 78 -8.19 1.51 4.45
C GLU A 78 -7.50 0.47 3.55
N SER A 79 -6.42 0.87 2.85
CA SER A 79 -5.63 -0.04 2.03
C SER A 79 -4.86 -1.07 2.87
N ILE A 80 -4.29 -0.67 4.01
CA ILE A 80 -3.67 -1.58 4.99
C ILE A 80 -4.67 -2.66 5.43
N LYS A 81 -5.88 -2.26 5.83
CA LYS A 81 -6.93 -3.22 6.23
C LYS A 81 -7.33 -4.18 5.11
N ALA A 82 -7.23 -3.76 3.85
CA ALA A 82 -7.48 -4.65 2.72
C ALA A 82 -6.33 -5.66 2.55
N ILE A 83 -5.09 -5.23 2.74
CA ILE A 83 -3.88 -6.08 2.73
C ILE A 83 -3.95 -7.12 3.87
N GLU A 84 -4.21 -6.69 5.10
CA GLU A 84 -4.31 -7.58 6.26
C GLU A 84 -5.35 -8.69 6.03
N ARG A 85 -6.55 -8.33 5.56
CA ARG A 85 -7.59 -9.33 5.24
C ARG A 85 -7.14 -10.30 4.16
N HIS A 86 -6.39 -9.83 3.18
CA HIS A 86 -5.87 -10.67 2.11
C HIS A 86 -4.84 -11.68 2.63
N ILE A 87 -3.90 -11.23 3.47
CA ILE A 87 -2.90 -12.10 4.13
C ILE A 87 -3.60 -13.18 4.97
N VAL A 88 -4.54 -12.76 5.83
CA VAL A 88 -5.29 -13.69 6.69
C VAL A 88 -6.11 -14.69 5.88
N SER A 89 -6.69 -14.28 4.74
CA SER A 89 -7.48 -15.19 3.89
C SER A 89 -6.65 -16.23 3.13
N ARG A 90 -5.32 -16.07 3.08
CA ARG A 90 -4.38 -16.96 2.39
C ARG A 90 -3.63 -17.90 3.33
N THR A 91 -3.78 -17.73 4.65
CA THR A 91 -3.21 -18.59 5.70
C THR A 91 -4.22 -19.65 6.09
#